data_AF-A0A136L348-F1
#
_entry.id   AF-A0A136L348-F1
#
_cell.length_a   1.000
_cell.length_b   1.000
_cell.length_c   1.000
_cell.angle_alpha   90.00
_cell.angle_beta   90.00
_cell.angle_gamma   90.00
#
_symmetry.space_group_name_H-M   'P 1'
#
loop_
_entity.id
_entity.type
_entity.pdbx_description
1 polymer ?
#
loop_
_entity_poly.entity_id
_entity_poly.type
_entity_poly.pdbx_seq_one_letter_code
_entity_poly.pdbx_strand_id
1 'polypeptide(L)'
;MTAKIKLNGGLNKTVTWIWLDNNQLKVEYYDFSEDAQNTFGNDIAYILTVNEMDKLFWVSNQNTDTLIAWLAENFQSYFEIKQWLEKNKIGFEKEIDSWA
;
A
#
# COMPACT_ATOMS: atom_id res chain seq x y z
N MET A 1 -6.85 17.66 2.32
CA MET A 1 -7.30 16.26 2.15
C MET A 1 -6.34 15.60 1.19
N THR A 2 -5.70 14.51 1.59
CA THR A 2 -4.85 13.75 0.68
C THR A 2 -5.73 12.88 -0.22
N ALA A 3 -5.55 12.99 -1.53
CA ALA A 3 -6.27 12.14 -2.48
C ALA A 3 -5.71 10.71 -2.42
N LYS A 4 -6.56 9.73 -2.07
CA LYS A 4 -6.25 8.30 -2.15
C LYS A 4 -6.62 7.76 -3.52
N ILE A 5 -5.75 6.94 -4.13
CA ILE A 5 -6.05 6.19 -5.35
C ILE A 5 -6.26 4.72 -5.01
N LYS A 6 -7.34 4.13 -5.54
CA LYS A 6 -7.63 2.70 -5.45
C LYS A 6 -6.85 1.96 -6.51
N LEU A 7 -6.21 0.85 -6.17
CA LEU A 7 -5.65 -0.07 -7.16
C LEU A 7 -6.72 -1.03 -7.69
N ASN A 8 -6.55 -1.47 -8.94
CA ASN A 8 -7.58 -2.23 -9.66
C ASN A 8 -7.49 -3.76 -9.48
N GLY A 9 -6.47 -4.25 -8.78
CA GLY A 9 -6.30 -5.68 -8.50
C GLY A 9 -6.43 -6.04 -7.03
N GLY A 10 -6.17 -7.31 -6.74
CA GLY A 10 -6.38 -7.92 -5.43
C GLY A 10 -7.32 -9.12 -5.48
N LEU A 11 -7.47 -9.80 -4.35
CA LEU A 11 -8.42 -10.89 -4.20
C LEU A 11 -9.85 -10.35 -4.08
N ASN A 12 -10.84 -11.22 -4.31
CA ASN A 12 -12.23 -10.86 -4.11
C ASN A 12 -12.44 -10.41 -2.65
N LYS A 13 -13.26 -9.37 -2.42
CA LYS A 13 -13.47 -8.74 -1.11
C LYS A 13 -12.20 -8.15 -0.46
N THR A 14 -11.25 -7.68 -1.27
CA THR A 14 -10.09 -6.91 -0.81
C THR A 14 -9.99 -5.60 -1.57
N VAL A 15 -9.35 -4.59 -0.98
CA VAL A 15 -9.05 -3.31 -1.63
C VAL A 15 -7.67 -2.84 -1.25
N THR A 16 -6.90 -2.34 -2.21
CA THR A 16 -5.67 -1.59 -1.93
C THR A 16 -5.85 -0.10 -2.25
N TRP A 17 -5.42 0.76 -1.33
CA TRP A 17 -5.33 2.21 -1.51
C TRP A 17 -3.88 2.69 -1.41
N ILE A 18 -3.52 3.69 -2.21
CA ILE A 18 -2.23 4.36 -2.14
C ILE A 18 -2.40 5.87 -2.04
N TRP A 19 -1.56 6.51 -1.22
CA TRP A 19 -1.50 7.97 -1.10
C TRP A 19 -0.18 8.45 -0.51
N LEU A 20 0.08 9.75 -0.64
CA LEU A 20 1.19 10.43 0.03
C LEU A 20 0.71 11.20 1.23
N ASP A 21 1.18 10.86 2.42
CA ASP A 21 0.88 11.61 3.65
C ASP A 21 2.18 12.10 4.29
N ASN A 22 2.29 13.39 4.56
CA ASN A 22 3.50 14.01 5.15
C ASN A 22 4.82 13.59 4.48
N ASN A 23 4.84 13.51 3.14
CA ASN A 23 5.98 13.02 2.36
C ASN A 23 6.40 11.59 2.72
N GLN A 24 5.43 10.72 3.00
CA GLN A 24 5.59 9.28 3.13
C GLN A 24 4.58 8.61 2.19
N LEU A 25 5.00 7.54 1.51
CA LEU A 25 4.06 6.69 0.79
C LEU A 25 3.33 5.79 1.78
N LYS A 26 2.01 5.85 1.75
CA LYS A 26 1.12 4.96 2.47
C LYS A 26 0.47 3.99 1.48
N VAL A 27 0.48 2.71 1.82
CA VAL A 27 -0.17 1.64 1.06
C VAL A 27 -1.04 0.85 2.02
N GLU A 28 -2.35 0.95 1.87
CA GLU A 28 -3.33 0.28 2.71
C GLU A 28 -3.92 -0.90 1.97
N TYR A 29 -3.94 -2.05 2.60
CA TYR A 29 -4.71 -3.21 2.18
C TYR A 29 -5.83 -3.42 3.17
N TYR A 30 -7.06 -3.51 2.68
CA TYR A 30 -8.23 -3.81 3.47
C TYR A 30 -8.85 -5.11 2.99
N ASP A 31 -9.08 -6.03 3.93
CA ASP A 31 -9.66 -7.34 3.69
C ASP A 31 -10.93 -7.50 4.51
N PHE A 32 -12.04 -7.59 3.80
CA PHE A 32 -13.40 -7.77 4.32
C PHE A 32 -13.99 -9.09 3.80
N SER A 33 -13.11 -10.07 3.55
CA SER A 33 -13.51 -11.43 3.19
C SER A 33 -14.06 -12.18 4.39
N GLU A 34 -14.86 -13.22 4.11
CA GLU A 34 -15.33 -14.14 5.17
C GLU A 34 -14.15 -14.88 5.82
N ASP A 35 -13.08 -15.14 5.07
CA ASP A 35 -11.87 -15.76 5.63
C ASP A 35 -11.17 -14.86 6.65
N ALA A 36 -11.12 -13.55 6.39
CA ALA A 36 -10.63 -12.57 7.36
C ALA A 36 -11.51 -12.56 8.62
N GLN A 37 -12.82 -12.50 8.47
CA GLN A 37 -13.77 -12.53 9.59
C GLN A 37 -13.68 -13.84 10.39
N ASN A 38 -13.52 -14.97 9.72
CA ASN A 38 -13.38 -16.28 10.37
C ASN A 38 -12.04 -16.43 11.11
N THR A 39 -10.97 -15.79 10.61
CA THR A 39 -9.62 -15.92 11.18
C THR A 39 -9.36 -14.91 12.29
N PHE A 40 -9.82 -13.66 12.12
CA PHE A 40 -9.52 -12.55 13.02
C PHE A 40 -10.73 -12.07 13.84
N GLY A 41 -11.95 -12.51 13.49
CA GLY A 41 -13.20 -12.07 14.11
C GLY A 41 -13.76 -10.77 13.52
N ASN A 42 -13.06 -10.14 12.60
CA ASN A 42 -13.35 -8.83 12.03
C ASN A 42 -12.66 -8.61 10.66
N ASP A 43 -12.95 -7.48 10.02
CA ASP A 43 -12.21 -7.00 8.86
C ASP A 43 -10.81 -6.54 9.30
N ILE A 44 -9.81 -6.69 8.42
CA ILE A 44 -8.41 -6.37 8.73
C ILE A 44 -7.84 -5.35 7.75
N ALA A 45 -7.12 -4.36 8.28
CA ALA A 45 -6.32 -3.43 7.50
C ALA A 45 -4.82 -3.65 7.76
N TYR A 46 -4.03 -3.67 6.69
CA TYR A 46 -2.57 -3.55 6.75
C TYR A 46 -2.15 -2.24 6.13
N ILE A 47 -1.29 -1.48 6.80
CA ILE A 47 -0.73 -0.24 6.25
C ILE A 47 0.79 -0.38 6.16
N LEU A 48 1.33 -0.13 4.97
CA LEU A 48 2.76 0.12 4.78
C LEU A 48 3.02 1.61 4.80
N THR A 49 4.03 2.01 5.55
CA THR A 49 4.57 3.37 5.53
C THR A 49 5.99 3.34 5.01
N VAL A 50 6.23 3.91 3.83
CA VAL A 50 7.58 4.03 3.27
C VAL A 50 8.20 5.34 3.75
N ASN A 51 9.30 5.19 4.49
CA ASN A 51 10.05 6.32 5.05
C ASN A 51 11.23 6.73 4.14
N GLU A 52 11.78 5.79 3.36
CA GLU A 52 12.92 6.03 2.47
C GLU A 52 12.48 6.64 1.12
N MET A 53 11.83 7.80 1.14
CA MET A 53 11.27 8.41 -0.09
C MET A 53 12.32 8.77 -1.14
N ASP A 54 13.51 9.26 -0.75
CA ASP A 54 14.56 9.59 -1.71
C ASP A 54 15.02 8.37 -2.50
N LYS A 55 15.12 7.22 -1.83
CA LYS A 55 15.47 5.96 -2.48
C LYS A 55 14.32 5.45 -3.33
N LEU A 56 13.09 5.58 -2.86
CA LEU A 56 11.89 5.24 -3.62
C LEU A 56 11.85 6.04 -4.93
N PHE A 57 12.06 7.35 -4.88
CA PHE A 57 12.12 8.24 -6.03
C PHE A 57 13.26 7.86 -6.98
N TRP A 58 14.45 7.58 -6.45
CA TRP A 58 15.60 7.18 -7.26
C TRP A 58 15.37 5.84 -8.00
N VAL A 59 14.85 4.81 -7.31
CA VAL A 59 14.61 3.49 -7.90
C VAL A 59 13.45 3.52 -8.92
N SER A 60 12.38 4.25 -8.61
CA SER A 60 11.21 4.36 -9.51
C SER A 60 11.39 5.39 -10.62
N ASN A 61 12.44 6.23 -10.52
CA ASN A 61 12.66 7.41 -11.36
C ASN A 61 11.43 8.36 -11.36
N GLN A 62 10.84 8.57 -10.19
CA GLN A 62 9.65 9.41 -9.98
C GLN A 62 9.93 10.53 -8.97
N ASN A 63 8.96 11.43 -8.80
CA ASN A 63 8.92 12.44 -7.74
C ASN A 63 7.55 12.43 -7.04
N THR A 64 7.35 13.33 -6.08
CA THR A 64 6.11 13.46 -5.31
C THR A 64 4.85 13.58 -6.18
N ASP A 65 4.94 14.26 -7.32
CA ASP A 65 3.78 14.54 -8.18
C ASP A 65 3.43 13.36 -9.09
N THR A 66 4.42 12.54 -9.47
CA THR A 66 4.24 11.44 -10.44
C THR A 66 4.16 10.06 -9.80
N LEU A 67 4.66 9.89 -8.57
CA LEU A 67 4.80 8.60 -7.92
C LEU A 67 3.47 7.84 -7.80
N ILE A 68 2.39 8.50 -7.37
CA ILE A 68 1.11 7.84 -7.15
C ILE A 68 0.50 7.33 -8.46
N ALA A 69 0.55 8.13 -9.53
CA ALA A 69 0.09 7.70 -10.86
C ALA A 69 0.93 6.52 -11.37
N TRP A 70 2.26 6.62 -11.26
CA TRP A 70 3.17 5.54 -11.65
C TRP A 70 2.89 4.25 -10.88
N LEU A 71 2.67 4.32 -9.56
CA LEU A 71 2.33 3.15 -8.75
C LEU A 71 1.00 2.52 -9.21
N ALA A 72 -0.02 3.33 -9.48
CA ALA A 72 -1.33 2.84 -9.94
C ALA A 72 -1.28 2.17 -11.31
N GLU A 73 -0.36 2.58 -12.18
CA GLU A 73 -0.15 1.98 -13.50
C GLU A 73 0.68 0.69 -13.44
N ASN A 74 1.63 0.59 -12.51
CA ASN A 74 2.62 -0.50 -12.48
C ASN A 74 2.30 -1.60 -11.47
N PHE A 75 1.42 -1.35 -10.50
CA PHE A 75 1.07 -2.30 -9.46
C PHE A 75 -0.44 -2.49 -9.34
N GLN A 76 -0.83 -3.74 -9.12
CA GLN A 76 -2.22 -4.13 -8.97
C GLN A 76 -2.67 -4.23 -7.52
N SER A 77 -1.73 -4.46 -6.58
CA SER A 77 -2.08 -4.69 -5.17
C SER A 77 -0.97 -4.31 -4.19
N TYR A 78 -1.36 -4.24 -2.91
CA TYR A 78 -0.45 -4.06 -1.78
C TYR A 78 0.72 -5.05 -1.77
N PHE A 79 0.47 -6.32 -2.10
CA PHE A 79 1.48 -7.37 -2.01
C PHE A 79 2.56 -7.21 -3.08
N GLU A 80 2.20 -6.76 -4.29
CA GLU A 80 3.17 -6.46 -5.34
C GLU A 80 4.05 -5.26 -4.97
N ILE A 81 3.45 -4.20 -4.39
CA ILE A 81 4.21 -3.04 -3.91
C ILE A 81 5.17 -3.47 -2.79
N LYS A 82 4.68 -4.24 -1.80
CA LYS A 82 5.51 -4.79 -0.71
C LYS A 82 6.70 -5.58 -1.25
N GLN A 83 6.45 -6.52 -2.16
CA GLN A 83 7.49 -7.37 -2.74
C GLN A 83 8.52 -6.53 -3.52
N TRP A 84 8.07 -5.51 -4.26
CA TRP A 84 8.95 -4.62 -5.00
C TRP A 84 9.81 -3.76 -4.06
N LEU A 85 9.24 -3.24 -2.96
CA LEU A 85 10.00 -2.52 -1.93
C LEU A 85 11.09 -3.42 -1.33
N GLU A 86 10.74 -4.65 -0.95
CA GLU A 86 11.68 -5.65 -0.41
C GLU A 86 12.81 -5.97 -1.38
N LYS A 87 12.46 -6.22 -2.66
CA LYS A 87 13.44 -6.52 -3.72
C LYS A 87 14.45 -5.40 -3.92
N ASN A 88 14.00 -4.14 -3.84
CA ASN A 88 14.85 -2.96 -3.97
C ASN A 88 15.45 -2.50 -2.64
N LYS A 89 15.22 -3.26 -1.55
CA LYS A 89 15.69 -2.98 -0.20
C LYS A 89 15.26 -1.60 0.30
N ILE A 90 14.07 -1.14 -0.07
CA ILE A 90 13.50 0.14 0.37
C ILE A 90 12.85 -0.09 1.74
N GLY A 91 13.27 0.67 2.74
CA GLY A 91 12.77 0.57 4.10
C GLY A 91 11.31 1.05 4.24
N PHE A 92 10.48 0.24 4.92
CA PHE A 92 9.11 0.57 5.25
C PHE A 92 8.72 -0.01 6.61
N GLU A 93 7.74 0.60 7.25
CA GLU A 93 7.07 0.10 8.45
C GLU A 93 5.75 -0.57 8.06
N LYS A 94 5.35 -1.59 8.82
CA LYS A 94 4.05 -2.26 8.67
C LYS A 94 3.24 -2.09 9.94
N GLU A 95 2.04 -1.55 9.79
CA GLU A 95 1.02 -1.49 10.82
C GLU A 95 -0.11 -2.46 10.46
N ILE A 96 -0.69 -3.08 11.49
CA ILE A 96 -1.88 -3.90 11.38
C ILE A 96 -2.94 -3.20 12.20
N ASP A 97 -4.05 -2.86 11.57
CA ASP A 97 -5.21 -2.32 12.25
C ASP A 97 -6.36 -3.31 12.11
N SER A 98 -6.71 -3.95 13.21
CA SER A 98 -7.85 -4.86 13.30
C SER A 98 -8.93 -4.17 14.14
N TRP A 99 -9.88 -3.52 13.50
CA TRP A 99 -11.00 -2.90 14.21
C TRP A 99 -12.03 -3.95 14.53
N ALA A 100 -12.19 -4.24 15.82
CA ALA A 100 -13.16 -5.18 16.38
C ALA A 100 -14.61 -4.79 16.08
#